data_AF-A0A1I4RNL0-F1
#
_entry.id   AF-A0A1I4RNL0-F1
#
_cell.length_a   1.000
_cell.length_b   1.000
_cell.length_c   1.000
_cell.angle_alpha   90.00
_cell.angle_beta   90.00
_cell.angle_gamma   90.00
#
_symmetry.space_group_name_H-M   'P 1'
#
loop_
_entity.id
_entity.type
_entity.pdbx_description
1 polymer ?
#
loop_
_entity_poly.entity_id
_entity_poly.type
_entity_poly.pdbx_seq_one_letter_code
_entity_poly.pdbx_strand_id
1 'polypeptide(L)'
;MKSLVIPWHEPQFAKIKERILDINRRIEESKEIESLLRGMSGRYIPSGPSGLITRGRDDILPTGRNFYSLDPHRVPTRPAWEVGKKLADALIEKHLKDEGRYPENVAIFWMCNDIMWADGEGMAQIMYLLGVKPLWLSNGRVKGFEIIPLDALNRPRIDVTVRVSGITRDNFPNVIELVDEAVQAVAALDEPSEMNFVRKHTLERMAQDGGNFRDATLRIFCSKPGTYQAGTQLAVYASAWKDEKDLAEVFLYWNGYAYGKGIWGREKHREFGSILKSVDVTYNKVVSDEYDLFGCCCYFGTHGGMTAAARHLSGKDVKTYYGDTREGEHVEVRDLADEIRRVVRTRLLNPRWIEGMKRHGYKGAGDISKRIGRVYGWEATTQEVDDWIFDEIARTFLVNEENKKFFEEHNPWALEEIGRRLIEAWERGLWKPAEDVKEVLKEIYLEIEGWLEDRMGEVSGEFQGGSVDVVTKEEVEFWKKKMQEVLGAQ
;
A
#
# COMPACT_ATOMS: atom_id res chain seq x y z
N MET A 1 -23.38 -24.89 16.91
CA MET A 1 -23.98 -23.55 17.03
C MET A 1 -25.47 -23.71 17.25
N LYS A 2 -26.04 -23.22 18.36
CA LYS A 2 -27.50 -23.09 18.48
C LYS A 2 -27.96 -22.16 17.36
N SER A 3 -28.97 -22.55 16.57
CA SER A 3 -29.55 -21.65 15.59
C SER A 3 -30.13 -20.45 16.33
N LEU A 4 -29.52 -19.28 16.17
CA LEU A 4 -30.11 -18.02 16.62
C LEU A 4 -31.39 -17.81 15.81
N VAL A 5 -32.55 -18.02 16.44
CA VAL A 5 -33.84 -17.71 15.84
C VAL A 5 -34.06 -16.21 16.03
N ILE A 6 -33.87 -15.43 14.95
CA ILE A 6 -34.11 -13.99 14.95
C ILE A 6 -35.64 -13.78 14.88
N PRO A 7 -36.26 -13.04 15.82
CA PRO A 7 -37.71 -12.80 15.81
C PRO A 7 -38.04 -11.70 14.79
N TRP A 8 -38.03 -12.07 13.50
CA TRP A 8 -38.23 -11.17 12.36
C TRP A 8 -39.54 -10.36 12.36
N HIS A 9 -40.51 -10.72 13.20
CA HIS A 9 -41.78 -10.04 13.35
C HIS A 9 -41.71 -8.83 14.31
N GLU A 10 -40.67 -8.73 15.15
CA GLU A 10 -40.50 -7.58 16.03
C GLU A 10 -40.11 -6.32 15.23
N PRO A 11 -40.62 -5.13 15.59
CA PRO A 11 -40.41 -3.90 14.83
C PRO A 11 -38.94 -3.55 14.57
N GLN A 12 -38.01 -3.84 15.50
CA GLN A 12 -36.59 -3.55 15.28
C GLN A 12 -35.94 -4.43 14.21
N PHE A 13 -36.46 -5.65 13.97
CA PHE A 13 -35.93 -6.56 12.96
C PHE A 13 -36.66 -6.48 11.62
N ALA A 14 -37.90 -5.98 11.60
CA ALA A 14 -38.68 -5.84 10.37
C ALA A 14 -37.97 -4.96 9.32
N LYS A 15 -37.48 -3.78 9.73
CA LYS A 15 -36.71 -2.87 8.83
C LYS A 15 -35.39 -3.48 8.35
N ILE A 16 -34.71 -4.23 9.23
CA ILE A 16 -33.45 -4.91 8.90
C ILE A 16 -33.74 -6.00 7.86
N LYS A 17 -34.81 -6.78 8.03
CA LYS A 17 -35.24 -7.80 7.07
C LYS A 17 -35.52 -7.22 5.70
N GLU A 18 -36.28 -6.13 5.63
CA GLU A 18 -36.58 -5.45 4.36
C GLU A 18 -35.30 -5.01 3.65
N ARG A 19 -34.35 -4.42 4.40
CA ARG A 19 -33.04 -4.03 3.85
C ARG A 19 -32.22 -5.22 3.36
N ILE A 20 -32.19 -6.33 4.10
CA ILE A 20 -31.48 -7.56 3.69
C ILE A 20 -32.07 -8.11 2.39
N LEU A 21 -33.41 -8.21 2.30
CA LEU A 21 -34.08 -8.72 1.11
C LEU A 21 -33.85 -7.82 -0.11
N ASP A 22 -33.88 -6.50 0.08
CA ASP A 22 -33.56 -5.54 -0.98
C ASP A 22 -32.11 -5.66 -1.47
N ILE A 23 -31.13 -5.75 -0.55
CA ILE A 23 -29.72 -5.93 -0.91
C ILE A 23 -29.52 -7.24 -1.66
N ASN A 24 -30.06 -8.35 -1.17
CA ASN A 24 -29.97 -9.65 -1.83
C ASN A 24 -30.52 -9.60 -3.25
N ARG A 25 -31.72 -9.03 -3.43
CA ARG A 25 -32.32 -8.84 -4.75
C ARG A 25 -31.39 -8.03 -5.67
N ARG A 26 -30.85 -6.90 -5.21
CA ARG A 26 -29.98 -6.05 -6.02
C ARG A 26 -28.61 -6.69 -6.33
N ILE A 27 -28.13 -7.62 -5.51
CA ILE A 27 -26.96 -8.46 -5.81
C ILE A 27 -27.30 -9.47 -6.91
N GLU A 28 -28.39 -10.21 -6.76
CA GLU A 28 -28.83 -11.24 -7.73
C GLU A 28 -29.21 -10.65 -9.09
N GLU A 29 -29.70 -9.41 -9.12
CA GLU A 29 -30.13 -8.72 -10.34
C GLU A 29 -29.01 -8.35 -11.33
N SER A 30 -27.73 -8.52 -10.97
CA SER A 30 -26.52 -8.11 -11.71
C SER A 30 -26.75 -7.79 -13.19
N LYS A 31 -26.42 -6.55 -13.59
CA LYS A 31 -26.61 -6.06 -14.98
C LYS A 31 -25.36 -6.19 -15.83
N GLU A 32 -24.34 -6.93 -15.40
CA GLU A 32 -23.02 -6.94 -16.03
C GLU A 32 -23.03 -7.37 -17.50
N ILE A 33 -23.63 -8.54 -17.80
CA ILE A 33 -23.72 -9.04 -19.19
C ILE A 33 -24.65 -8.15 -20.02
N GLU A 34 -25.79 -7.72 -19.46
CA GLU A 34 -26.72 -6.83 -20.16
C GLU A 34 -26.02 -5.53 -20.57
N SER A 35 -25.33 -4.89 -19.63
CA SER A 35 -24.61 -3.64 -19.87
C SER A 35 -23.44 -3.82 -20.83
N LEU A 36 -22.73 -4.94 -20.79
CA LEU A 36 -21.72 -5.26 -21.81
C LEU A 36 -22.34 -5.29 -23.21
N LEU A 37 -23.45 -6.01 -23.41
CA LEU A 37 -24.13 -6.12 -24.71
C LEU A 37 -24.70 -4.77 -25.17
N ARG A 38 -25.24 -3.97 -24.25
CA ARG A 38 -25.69 -2.60 -24.52
C ARG A 38 -24.54 -1.72 -24.99
N GLY A 39 -23.38 -1.81 -24.34
CA GLY A 39 -22.18 -1.04 -24.67
C GLY A 39 -21.65 -1.39 -26.04
N MET A 40 -21.57 -2.69 -26.35
CA MET A 40 -21.23 -3.17 -27.69
C MET A 40 -22.22 -2.72 -28.78
N SER A 41 -23.47 -2.45 -28.39
CA SER A 41 -24.50 -1.89 -29.28
C SER A 41 -24.49 -0.35 -29.37
N GLY A 42 -23.46 0.31 -28.82
CA GLY A 42 -23.35 1.77 -28.80
C GLY A 42 -24.41 2.48 -27.95
N ARG A 43 -25.06 1.76 -27.02
CA ARG A 43 -26.13 2.31 -26.18
C ARG A 43 -25.57 2.91 -24.89
N TYR A 44 -26.32 3.86 -24.33
CA TYR A 44 -26.03 4.43 -23.03
C TYR A 44 -26.07 3.36 -21.92
N ILE A 45 -25.01 3.35 -21.10
CA ILE A 45 -24.88 2.55 -19.88
C ILE A 45 -25.19 3.44 -18.68
N PRO A 46 -26.20 3.12 -17.86
CA PRO A 46 -26.54 3.90 -16.68
C PRO A 46 -25.34 4.09 -15.75
N SER A 47 -25.11 5.32 -15.32
CA SER A 47 -24.08 5.66 -14.36
C SER A 47 -24.49 5.30 -12.92
N GLY A 48 -23.51 5.10 -12.05
CA GLY A 48 -23.75 4.82 -10.64
C GLY A 48 -22.52 5.12 -9.76
N PRO A 49 -22.68 5.25 -8.45
CA PRO A 49 -21.54 5.42 -7.55
C PRO A 49 -20.69 4.14 -7.50
N SER A 50 -19.42 4.29 -7.11
CA SER A 50 -18.52 3.21 -6.71
C SER A 50 -18.25 3.27 -5.19
N GLY A 51 -17.70 2.19 -4.64
CA GLY A 51 -17.47 2.06 -3.19
C GLY A 51 -17.40 0.61 -2.73
N LEU A 52 -17.44 0.41 -1.42
CA LEU A 52 -17.42 -0.91 -0.78
C LEU A 52 -18.73 -1.16 -0.05
N ILE A 53 -19.37 -2.30 -0.31
CA ILE A 53 -20.63 -2.68 0.35
C ILE A 53 -20.40 -2.83 1.86
N THR A 54 -19.24 -3.38 2.26
CA THR A 54 -18.83 -3.50 3.67
C THR A 54 -18.66 -2.16 4.38
N ARG A 55 -18.56 -1.05 3.63
CA ARG A 55 -18.51 0.33 4.15
C ARG A 55 -19.86 1.04 4.08
N GLY A 56 -20.95 0.28 4.00
CA GLY A 56 -22.32 0.81 3.99
C GLY A 56 -22.73 1.45 2.67
N ARG A 57 -21.96 1.26 1.59
CA ARG A 57 -22.28 1.75 0.24
C ARG A 57 -23.10 0.73 -0.55
N ASP A 58 -24.28 0.37 -0.04
CA ASP A 58 -25.19 -0.50 -0.80
C ASP A 58 -25.84 0.23 -1.98
N ASP A 59 -25.70 1.55 -2.09
CA ASP A 59 -26.05 2.37 -3.26
C ASP A 59 -25.26 2.01 -4.53
N ILE A 60 -24.19 1.22 -4.41
CA ILE A 60 -23.41 0.70 -5.55
C ILE A 60 -24.08 -0.48 -6.27
N LEU A 61 -25.15 -1.04 -5.71
CA LEU A 61 -25.90 -2.14 -6.34
C LEU A 61 -27.12 -1.62 -7.15
N PRO A 62 -27.48 -2.29 -8.27
CA PRO A 62 -26.81 -3.45 -8.85
C PRO A 62 -25.51 -3.09 -9.59
N THR A 63 -24.65 -4.10 -9.81
CA THR A 63 -23.46 -4.00 -10.67
C THR A 63 -23.85 -3.96 -12.15
N GLY A 64 -22.88 -3.73 -13.04
CA GLY A 64 -23.14 -3.48 -14.46
C GLY A 64 -23.50 -2.02 -14.77
N ARG A 65 -23.00 -1.07 -13.98
CA ARG A 65 -23.17 0.37 -14.21
C ARG A 65 -21.85 1.02 -14.62
N ASN A 66 -21.92 2.12 -15.35
CA ASN A 66 -20.75 2.95 -15.66
C ASN A 66 -20.42 3.79 -14.42
N PHE A 67 -19.62 3.23 -13.52
CA PHE A 67 -19.43 3.83 -12.20
C PHE A 67 -18.62 5.13 -12.26
N TYR A 68 -18.89 6.04 -11.32
CA TYR A 68 -18.08 7.22 -11.03
C TYR A 68 -17.52 7.12 -9.61
N SER A 69 -16.49 7.92 -9.31
CA SER A 69 -15.90 8.01 -7.97
C SER A 69 -16.73 8.93 -7.06
N LEU A 70 -16.33 10.20 -6.93
CA LEU A 70 -16.93 11.18 -6.04
C LEU A 70 -16.54 12.61 -6.44
N ASP A 71 -17.14 13.61 -5.78
CA ASP A 71 -16.71 15.01 -5.88
C ASP A 71 -15.45 15.22 -5.03
N PRO A 72 -14.28 15.48 -5.63
CA PRO A 72 -13.02 15.60 -4.91
C PRO A 72 -12.97 16.80 -3.97
N HIS A 73 -13.89 17.77 -4.09
CA HIS A 73 -14.00 18.89 -3.17
C HIS A 73 -14.72 18.56 -1.86
N ARG A 74 -15.27 17.36 -1.70
CA ARG A 74 -15.97 16.94 -0.46
C ARG A 74 -15.10 16.08 0.46
N VAL A 75 -13.81 15.97 0.14
CA VAL A 75 -12.83 15.11 0.81
C VAL A 75 -11.86 15.98 1.63
N PRO A 76 -11.62 15.69 2.92
CA PRO A 76 -12.24 14.60 3.67
C PRO A 76 -13.66 14.96 4.10
N THR A 77 -14.52 13.96 4.30
CA THR A 77 -15.85 14.18 4.88
C THR A 77 -15.76 14.40 6.40
N ARG A 78 -16.83 14.90 7.03
CA ARG A 78 -16.89 15.07 8.50
C ARG A 78 -16.76 13.74 9.27
N PRO A 79 -17.40 12.63 8.86
CA PRO A 79 -17.15 11.34 9.49
C PRO A 79 -15.72 10.83 9.29
N ALA A 80 -15.16 10.98 8.08
CA ALA A 80 -13.77 10.61 7.79
C ALA A 80 -12.78 11.41 8.64
N TRP A 81 -13.09 12.67 8.97
CA TRP A 81 -12.30 13.48 9.90
C TRP A 81 -12.20 12.86 11.30
N GLU A 82 -13.30 12.35 11.86
CA GLU A 82 -13.27 11.73 13.19
C GLU A 82 -12.47 10.42 13.19
N VAL A 83 -12.56 9.62 12.12
CA VAL A 83 -11.74 8.41 11.97
C VAL A 83 -10.26 8.76 11.78
N GLY A 84 -9.95 9.76 10.95
CA GLY A 84 -8.58 10.22 10.72
C GLY A 84 -7.90 10.74 11.99
N LYS A 85 -8.64 11.44 12.86
CA LYS A 85 -8.16 11.83 14.19
C LYS A 85 -7.80 10.62 15.04
N LYS A 86 -8.71 9.65 15.17
CA LYS A 86 -8.47 8.41 15.92
C LYS A 86 -7.26 7.64 15.40
N LEU A 87 -7.08 7.58 14.07
CA LEU A 87 -5.90 6.94 13.46
C LEU A 87 -4.60 7.63 13.84
N ALA A 88 -4.58 8.96 13.81
CA ALA A 88 -3.40 9.74 14.18
C ALA A 88 -3.08 9.63 15.67
N ASP A 89 -4.09 9.70 16.54
CA ASP A 89 -3.92 9.50 17.99
C ASP A 89 -3.40 8.08 18.29
N ALA A 90 -3.99 7.05 17.68
CA ALA A 90 -3.56 5.66 17.85
C ALA A 90 -2.13 5.41 17.33
N LEU A 91 -1.75 6.04 16.22
CA LEU A 91 -0.37 5.97 15.70
C LEU A 91 0.62 6.59 16.69
N ILE A 92 0.31 7.78 17.20
CA ILE A 92 1.16 8.50 18.16
C ILE A 92 1.27 7.71 19.46
N GLU A 93 0.16 7.21 20.00
CA GLU A 93 0.14 6.41 21.23
C GLU A 93 0.97 5.13 21.09
N LYS A 94 0.84 4.41 19.96
CA LYS A 94 1.67 3.24 19.69
C LYS A 94 3.15 3.61 19.62
N HIS A 95 3.51 4.68 18.92
CA HIS A 95 4.92 5.09 18.83
C HIS A 95 5.49 5.51 20.20
N LEU A 96 4.72 6.24 21.01
CA LEU A 96 5.12 6.59 22.37
C LEU A 96 5.33 5.34 23.24
N LYS A 97 4.49 4.32 23.07
CA LYS A 97 4.63 3.04 23.79
C LYS A 97 5.89 2.28 23.35
N ASP A 98 6.17 2.25 22.06
CA ASP A 98 7.28 1.47 21.50
C ASP A 98 8.64 2.18 21.70
N GLU A 99 8.69 3.51 21.55
CA GLU A 99 9.94 4.29 21.48
C GLU A 99 10.10 5.35 22.59
N GLY A 100 9.07 5.56 23.43
CA GLY A 100 9.13 6.50 24.56
C GLY A 100 9.15 7.99 24.18
N ARG A 101 8.97 8.32 22.90
CA ARG A 101 8.97 9.69 22.35
C ARG A 101 7.93 9.85 21.25
N TYR A 102 7.61 11.09 20.89
CA TYR A 102 6.80 11.37 19.69
C TYR A 102 7.60 11.05 18.42
N PRO A 103 6.94 10.56 17.35
CA PRO A 103 7.58 10.46 16.06
C PRO A 103 7.77 11.88 15.51
N GLU A 104 8.94 12.23 15.02
CA GLU A 104 9.16 13.56 14.44
C GLU A 104 8.61 13.64 13.02
N ASN A 105 8.71 12.56 12.24
CA ASN A 105 8.19 12.46 10.89
C ASN A 105 7.57 11.08 10.60
N VAL A 106 6.34 11.11 10.09
CA VAL A 106 5.60 9.92 9.65
C VAL A 106 5.53 9.91 8.12
N ALA A 107 6.14 8.91 7.50
CA ALA A 107 6.07 8.70 6.06
C ALA A 107 4.83 7.88 5.68
N ILE A 108 3.90 8.47 4.92
CA ILE A 108 2.59 7.90 4.62
C ILE A 108 2.49 7.59 3.12
N PHE A 109 2.13 6.34 2.78
CA PHE A 109 1.72 6.00 1.43
C PHE A 109 0.25 6.38 1.23
N TRP A 110 -0.01 7.51 0.55
CA TRP A 110 -1.38 8.02 0.35
C TRP A 110 -1.96 7.62 -1.00
N MET A 111 -2.90 6.67 -0.96
CA MET A 111 -3.48 6.04 -2.14
C MET A 111 -4.88 6.56 -2.47
N CYS A 112 -5.31 6.41 -3.72
CA CYS A 112 -6.62 6.87 -4.18
C CYS A 112 -7.79 6.12 -3.52
N ASN A 113 -7.54 4.91 -3.02
CA ASN A 113 -8.55 4.13 -2.28
C ASN A 113 -8.92 4.78 -0.94
N ASP A 114 -8.02 5.54 -0.31
CA ASP A 114 -8.35 6.33 0.87
C ASP A 114 -9.48 7.32 0.57
N ILE A 115 -9.37 7.98 -0.58
CA ILE A 115 -10.34 8.95 -1.05
C ILE A 115 -11.62 8.23 -1.50
N MET A 116 -11.48 7.24 -2.39
CA MET A 116 -12.62 6.60 -3.06
C MET A 116 -13.39 5.60 -2.18
N TRP A 117 -12.75 4.93 -1.22
CA TRP A 117 -13.39 3.89 -0.39
C TRP A 117 -13.65 4.34 1.05
N ALA A 118 -12.90 5.34 1.52
CA ALA A 118 -12.94 5.79 2.91
C ALA A 118 -13.19 7.30 3.05
N ASP A 119 -13.61 7.98 1.98
CA ASP A 119 -14.04 9.38 2.02
C ASP A 119 -12.98 10.36 2.60
N GLY A 120 -11.70 9.98 2.54
CA GLY A 120 -10.55 10.80 2.97
C GLY A 120 -10.08 10.62 4.41
N GLU A 121 -10.24 9.44 5.02
CA GLU A 121 -9.74 9.17 6.38
C GLU A 121 -8.22 9.41 6.53
N GLY A 122 -7.42 9.00 5.56
CA GLY A 122 -5.97 9.19 5.53
C GLY A 122 -5.58 10.64 5.28
N MET A 123 -6.34 11.35 4.44
CA MET A 123 -6.21 12.81 4.32
C MET A 123 -6.45 13.50 5.67
N ALA A 124 -7.51 13.11 6.38
CA ALA A 124 -7.81 13.63 7.70
C ALA A 124 -6.72 13.29 8.72
N GLN A 125 -6.17 12.08 8.68
CA GLN A 125 -5.04 11.66 9.51
C GLN A 125 -3.81 12.55 9.27
N ILE A 126 -3.42 12.78 8.01
CA ILE A 126 -2.31 13.68 7.64
C ILE A 126 -2.55 15.09 8.19
N MET A 127 -3.75 15.64 7.96
CA MET A 127 -4.12 16.97 8.43
C MET A 127 -4.08 17.07 9.96
N TYR A 128 -4.56 16.06 10.67
CA TYR A 128 -4.54 16.08 12.13
C TYR A 128 -3.14 15.89 12.71
N LEU A 129 -2.27 15.06 12.11
CA LEU A 129 -0.84 14.95 12.50
C LEU A 129 -0.16 16.32 12.47
N LEU A 130 -0.38 17.09 11.39
CA LEU A 130 0.07 18.48 11.23
C LEU A 130 -0.59 19.46 12.24
N GLY A 131 -1.69 19.07 12.86
CA GLY A 131 -2.47 19.91 13.78
C GLY A 131 -3.33 20.94 13.05
N VAL A 132 -3.90 20.57 11.89
CA VAL A 132 -4.89 21.38 11.16
C VAL A 132 -6.20 20.63 11.02
N LYS A 133 -7.31 21.37 10.99
CA LYS A 133 -8.66 20.84 10.84
C LYS A 133 -9.30 21.34 9.54
N PRO A 134 -9.88 20.46 8.70
CA PRO A 134 -10.60 20.90 7.51
C PRO A 134 -11.80 21.78 7.89
N LEU A 135 -12.13 22.72 7.00
CA LEU A 135 -13.31 23.56 7.11
C LEU A 135 -14.29 23.21 6.01
N TRP A 136 -15.54 22.95 6.38
CA TRP A 136 -16.60 22.60 5.43
C TRP A 136 -17.63 23.73 5.26
N LEU A 137 -18.12 23.89 4.04
CA LEU A 137 -19.32 24.64 3.73
C LEU A 137 -20.58 23.85 4.14
N SER A 138 -21.74 24.51 4.12
CA SER A 138 -23.04 23.87 4.42
C SER A 138 -23.38 22.72 3.47
N ASN A 139 -22.88 22.75 2.22
CA ASN A 139 -23.05 21.67 1.24
C ASN A 139 -22.03 20.51 1.42
N GLY A 140 -21.14 20.60 2.40
CA GLY A 140 -20.12 19.58 2.69
C GLY A 140 -18.87 19.66 1.82
N ARG A 141 -18.72 20.65 0.93
CA ARG A 141 -17.44 20.91 0.26
C ARG A 141 -16.44 21.51 1.25
N VAL A 142 -15.19 21.08 1.16
CA VAL A 142 -14.06 21.63 1.91
C VAL A 142 -13.68 22.97 1.30
N LYS A 143 -13.63 24.02 2.13
CA LYS A 143 -13.25 25.39 1.74
C LYS A 143 -11.82 25.76 2.10
N GLY A 144 -11.14 24.95 2.90
CA GLY A 144 -9.83 25.24 3.46
C GLY A 144 -9.60 24.47 4.76
N PHE A 145 -8.75 25.00 5.62
CA PHE A 145 -8.46 24.46 6.94
C PHE A 145 -8.30 25.57 7.98
N GLU A 146 -8.38 25.21 9.25
CA GLU A 146 -7.99 26.02 10.39
C GLU A 146 -6.83 25.34 11.13
N ILE A 147 -5.89 26.12 11.64
CA ILE A 147 -4.79 25.61 12.47
C ILE A 147 -5.34 25.39 13.88
N ILE A 148 -5.15 24.19 14.42
CA ILE A 148 -5.48 23.87 15.81
C ILE A 148 -4.36 24.48 16.69
N PRO A 149 -4.69 25.37 17.64
CA PRO A 149 -3.71 25.90 18.59
C PRO A 149 -3.02 24.80 19.42
N LEU A 150 -1.75 24.99 19.79
CA LEU A 150 -0.96 23.96 20.50
C LEU A 150 -1.57 23.55 21.86
N ASP A 151 -2.19 24.48 22.57
CA ASP A 151 -2.90 24.23 23.83
C ASP A 151 -4.11 23.31 23.63
N ALA A 152 -4.83 23.45 22.51
CA ALA A 152 -5.91 22.55 22.14
C ALA A 152 -5.41 21.23 21.54
N LEU A 153 -4.26 21.24 20.85
CA LEU A 153 -3.66 20.05 20.25
C LEU A 153 -3.01 19.14 21.31
N ASN A 154 -2.46 19.72 22.37
CA ASN A 154 -1.85 19.05 23.53
C ASN A 154 -0.74 18.04 23.19
N ARG A 155 -0.01 18.27 22.08
CA ARG A 155 1.16 17.51 21.62
C ARG A 155 1.93 18.32 20.58
N PRO A 156 3.16 17.93 20.21
CA PRO A 156 3.84 18.49 19.06
C PRO A 156 3.06 18.28 17.75
N ARG A 157 3.26 19.18 16.79
CA ARG A 157 2.88 18.95 15.39
C ARG A 157 3.88 17.98 14.77
N ILE A 158 3.36 16.90 14.23
CA ILE A 158 4.16 15.81 13.65
C ILE A 158 4.39 16.14 12.18
N ASP A 159 5.65 16.06 11.72
CA ASP A 159 5.95 16.21 10.30
C ASP A 159 5.47 14.98 9.52
N VAL A 160 5.20 15.18 8.23
CA VAL A 160 4.67 14.13 7.37
C VAL A 160 5.44 14.10 6.07
N THR A 161 5.82 12.91 5.62
CA THR A 161 6.37 12.69 4.28
C THR A 161 5.37 11.87 3.49
N VAL A 162 4.73 12.48 2.51
CA VAL A 162 3.61 11.84 1.82
C VAL A 162 4.08 11.34 0.46
N ARG A 163 4.15 10.03 0.29
CA ARG A 163 4.23 9.43 -1.04
C ARG A 163 2.80 9.26 -1.56
N VAL A 164 2.35 10.09 -2.50
CA VAL A 164 1.02 9.94 -3.13
C VAL A 164 1.04 8.94 -4.27
N SER A 165 -0.04 8.21 -4.50
CA SER A 165 -0.18 7.36 -5.69
C SER A 165 -0.30 8.20 -6.97
N GLY A 166 0.18 7.68 -8.11
CA GLY A 166 -0.01 8.34 -9.41
C GLY A 166 -1.48 8.53 -9.76
N ILE A 167 -2.34 7.59 -9.35
CA ILE A 167 -3.81 7.72 -9.52
C ILE A 167 -4.33 8.88 -8.66
N THR A 168 -3.83 9.05 -7.43
CA THR A 168 -4.17 10.18 -6.56
C THR A 168 -3.74 11.51 -7.20
N ARG A 169 -2.50 11.58 -7.69
CA ARG A 169 -1.95 12.73 -8.42
C ARG A 169 -2.86 13.15 -9.56
N ASP A 170 -3.27 12.21 -10.41
CA ASP A 170 -3.99 12.52 -11.64
C ASP A 170 -5.47 12.87 -11.40
N ASN A 171 -6.11 12.25 -10.41
CA ASN A 171 -7.56 12.37 -10.21
C ASN A 171 -7.95 13.33 -9.09
N PHE A 172 -7.05 13.62 -8.15
CA PHE A 172 -7.33 14.44 -6.97
C PHE A 172 -6.23 15.48 -6.69
N PRO A 173 -5.82 16.31 -7.69
CA PRO A 173 -4.80 17.32 -7.47
C PRO A 173 -5.20 18.34 -6.38
N ASN A 174 -6.48 18.69 -6.28
CA ASN A 174 -6.99 19.65 -5.31
C ASN A 174 -6.78 19.21 -3.84
N VAL A 175 -6.82 17.90 -3.54
CA VAL A 175 -6.57 17.43 -2.17
C VAL A 175 -5.08 17.47 -1.83
N ILE A 176 -4.22 17.23 -2.83
CA ILE A 176 -2.77 17.35 -2.71
C ILE A 176 -2.38 18.80 -2.44
N GLU A 177 -2.96 19.74 -3.20
CA GLU A 177 -2.74 21.17 -3.00
C GLU A 177 -3.16 21.61 -1.59
N LEU A 178 -4.33 21.16 -1.10
CA LEU A 178 -4.80 21.53 0.23
C LEU A 178 -3.88 21.03 1.37
N VAL A 179 -3.36 19.81 1.26
CA VAL A 179 -2.40 19.27 2.23
C VAL A 179 -1.07 20.03 2.17
N ASP A 180 -0.58 20.35 0.97
CA ASP A 180 0.64 21.14 0.80
C ASP A 180 0.50 22.57 1.33
N GLU A 181 -0.67 23.20 1.16
CA GLU A 181 -0.98 24.49 1.80
C GLU A 181 -0.95 24.40 3.33
N ALA A 182 -1.48 23.32 3.91
CA ALA A 182 -1.44 23.10 5.34
C ALA A 182 0.00 22.92 5.87
N VAL A 183 0.83 22.15 5.16
CA VAL A 183 2.25 21.98 5.50
C VAL A 183 2.96 23.34 5.51
N GLN A 184 2.78 24.15 4.46
CA GLN A 184 3.38 25.49 4.37
C GLN A 184 2.91 26.40 5.51
N ALA A 185 1.61 26.41 5.80
CA ALA A 185 1.05 27.23 6.86
C ALA A 185 1.60 26.84 8.24
N VAL A 186 1.70 25.54 8.52
CA VAL A 186 2.23 25.02 9.79
C VAL A 186 3.73 25.27 9.93
N ALA A 187 4.51 25.11 8.86
CA ALA A 187 5.95 25.38 8.87
C ALA A 187 6.28 26.87 9.16
N ALA A 188 5.39 27.78 8.74
CA ALA A 188 5.56 29.22 8.92
C ALA A 188 5.21 29.73 10.33
N LEU A 189 4.54 28.93 11.17
CA LEU A 189 4.14 29.33 12.52
C LEU A 189 5.35 29.67 13.39
N ASP A 190 5.24 30.69 14.24
CA ASP A 190 6.27 31.02 15.22
C ASP A 190 6.10 30.18 16.50
N GLU A 191 6.38 28.89 16.36
CA GLU A 191 6.30 27.88 17.43
C GLU A 191 7.70 27.31 17.72
N PRO A 192 7.99 26.85 18.96
CA PRO A 192 9.24 26.17 19.27
C PRO A 192 9.41 24.89 18.45
N SER A 193 10.63 24.61 17.97
CA SER A 193 10.93 23.42 17.15
C SER A 193 10.58 22.09 17.82
N GLU A 194 10.67 22.01 19.15
CA GLU A 194 10.29 20.81 19.93
C GLU A 194 8.77 20.55 19.96
N MET A 195 7.96 21.56 19.59
CA MET A 195 6.51 21.47 19.51
C MET A 195 5.99 21.51 18.07
N ASN A 196 6.86 21.73 17.09
CA ASN A 196 6.51 21.79 15.68
C ASN A 196 7.64 21.19 14.83
N PHE A 197 7.56 19.88 14.60
CA PHE A 197 8.57 19.15 13.84
C PHE A 197 8.56 19.53 12.36
N VAL A 198 7.42 19.96 11.81
CA VAL A 198 7.32 20.49 10.44
C VAL A 198 8.23 21.73 10.29
N ARG A 199 8.14 22.66 11.25
CA ARG A 199 9.00 23.85 11.30
C ARG A 199 10.45 23.49 11.54
N LYS A 200 10.73 22.61 12.52
CA LYS A 200 12.08 22.11 12.83
C LYS A 200 12.80 21.66 11.57
N HIS A 201 12.22 20.69 10.85
CA HIS A 201 12.80 20.14 9.64
C HIS A 201 12.85 21.15 8.49
N THR A 202 11.88 22.06 8.39
CA THR A 202 11.90 23.13 7.39
C THR A 202 13.07 24.08 7.61
N LEU A 203 13.32 24.52 8.86
CA LEU A 203 14.44 25.39 9.20
C LEU A 203 15.80 24.71 8.97
N GLU A 204 15.93 23.44 9.37
CA GLU A 204 17.11 22.62 9.08
C GLU A 204 17.38 22.53 7.57
N ARG A 205 16.33 22.35 6.77
CA ARG A 205 16.44 22.29 5.31
C ARG A 205 16.83 23.63 4.70
N MET A 206 16.23 24.72 5.17
CA MET A 206 16.58 26.07 4.71
C MET A 206 18.04 26.38 5.01
N ALA A 207 18.59 25.91 6.12
CA ALA A 207 20.00 26.06 6.44
C ALA A 207 20.93 25.27 5.49
N GLN A 208 20.47 24.11 4.97
CA GLN A 208 21.23 23.27 4.04
C GLN A 208 21.16 23.76 2.59
N ASP A 209 19.98 24.20 2.13
CA ASP A 209 19.68 24.44 0.70
C ASP A 209 19.58 25.93 0.33
N GLY A 210 20.23 26.82 1.11
CA GLY A 210 20.32 28.24 0.78
C GLY A 210 19.04 29.06 1.00
N GLY A 211 18.14 28.59 1.87
CA GLY A 211 17.05 29.41 2.41
C GLY A 211 15.75 29.47 1.60
N ASN A 212 15.55 28.63 0.59
CA ASN A 212 14.28 28.60 -0.15
C ASN A 212 13.17 27.93 0.67
N PHE A 213 12.28 28.72 1.26
CA PHE A 213 11.14 28.22 2.06
C PHE A 213 10.21 27.29 1.28
N ARG A 214 9.96 27.55 0.00
CA ARG A 214 9.04 26.71 -0.79
C ARG A 214 9.60 25.32 -1.02
N ASP A 215 10.89 25.23 -1.36
CA ASP A 215 11.55 23.94 -1.53
C ASP A 215 11.72 23.21 -0.18
N ALA A 216 11.99 23.94 0.91
CA ALA A 216 12.13 23.38 2.26
C ALA A 216 10.82 22.81 2.84
N THR A 217 9.67 23.25 2.34
CA THR A 217 8.32 22.79 2.75
C THR A 217 7.77 21.68 1.85
N LEU A 218 8.51 21.21 0.86
CA LEU A 218 8.08 20.07 0.04
C LEU A 218 8.00 18.82 0.92
N ARG A 219 6.80 18.22 0.99
CA ARG A 219 6.53 16.97 1.72
C ARG A 219 5.80 15.93 0.90
N ILE A 220 5.26 16.32 -0.26
CA ILE A 220 4.45 15.44 -1.10
C ILE A 220 5.24 15.03 -2.34
N PHE A 221 5.46 13.74 -2.50
CA PHE A 221 6.26 13.15 -3.55
C PHE A 221 5.49 12.04 -4.29
N CYS A 222 5.80 11.83 -5.57
CA CYS A 222 5.20 10.79 -6.40
C CYS A 222 6.16 10.38 -7.53
N SER A 223 5.73 9.43 -8.34
CA SER A 223 6.33 9.15 -9.63
C SER A 223 6.37 10.37 -10.56
N LYS A 224 7.32 10.34 -11.51
CA LYS A 224 7.41 11.33 -12.61
C LYS A 224 6.05 11.56 -13.28
N PRO A 225 5.72 12.78 -13.72
CA PRO A 225 4.49 13.02 -14.49
C PRO A 225 4.37 12.07 -15.68
N GLY A 226 3.19 11.47 -15.84
CA GLY A 226 2.91 10.48 -16.88
C GLY A 226 3.37 9.05 -16.58
N THR A 227 4.05 8.82 -15.46
CA THR A 227 4.45 7.47 -15.00
C THR A 227 3.74 7.10 -13.70
N TYR A 228 3.76 5.80 -13.38
CA TYR A 228 3.07 5.20 -12.24
C TYR A 228 4.00 4.22 -11.51
N GLN A 229 3.53 3.66 -10.40
CA GLN A 229 4.27 2.73 -9.54
C GLN A 229 5.52 3.36 -8.89
N ALA A 230 6.31 2.57 -8.17
CA ALA A 230 7.44 3.05 -7.36
C ALA A 230 8.81 2.53 -7.84
N GLY A 231 8.87 1.79 -8.96
CA GLY A 231 10.08 1.13 -9.45
C GLY A 231 10.49 -0.11 -8.65
N THR A 232 10.44 -0.06 -7.31
CA THR A 232 10.90 -1.15 -6.42
C THR A 232 10.24 -2.49 -6.73
N GLN A 233 8.93 -2.53 -7.00
CA GLN A 233 8.26 -3.77 -7.36
C GLN A 233 8.71 -4.34 -8.71
N LEU A 234 9.17 -3.52 -9.65
CA LEU A 234 9.76 -4.01 -10.90
C LEU A 234 11.13 -4.63 -10.64
N ALA A 235 11.96 -3.99 -9.82
CA ALA A 235 13.27 -4.53 -9.44
C ALA A 235 13.13 -5.87 -8.71
N VAL A 236 12.19 -5.98 -7.76
CA VAL A 236 11.89 -7.23 -7.04
C VAL A 236 11.43 -8.33 -7.98
N TYR A 237 10.49 -8.05 -8.90
CA TYR A 237 9.98 -9.07 -9.82
C TYR A 237 10.98 -9.46 -10.90
N ALA A 238 11.83 -8.54 -11.35
CA ALA A 238 12.92 -8.83 -12.26
C ALA A 238 14.14 -9.46 -11.56
N SER A 239 14.11 -9.60 -10.22
CA SER A 239 15.24 -10.04 -9.41
C SER A 239 16.52 -9.19 -9.62
N ALA A 240 16.36 -7.97 -10.15
CA ALA A 240 17.41 -7.06 -10.57
C ALA A 240 17.87 -6.16 -9.41
N TRP A 241 18.32 -6.79 -8.33
CA TRP A 241 18.84 -6.14 -7.12
C TRP A 241 19.74 -7.11 -6.35
N LYS A 242 20.74 -6.60 -5.62
CA LYS A 242 21.63 -7.40 -4.76
C LYS A 242 21.25 -7.26 -3.29
N ASP A 243 21.03 -6.04 -2.82
CA ASP A 243 20.77 -5.72 -1.42
C ASP A 243 19.69 -4.62 -1.25
N GLU A 244 19.36 -4.30 0.02
CA GLU A 244 18.35 -3.28 0.35
C GLU A 244 18.69 -1.89 -0.23
N LYS A 245 19.99 -1.59 -0.40
CA LYS A 245 20.45 -0.32 -0.96
C LYS A 245 20.02 -0.16 -2.41
N ASP A 246 20.10 -1.19 -3.23
CA ASP A 246 19.62 -1.13 -4.62
C ASP A 246 18.12 -0.78 -4.68
N LEU A 247 17.31 -1.39 -3.81
CA LEU A 247 15.87 -1.12 -3.72
C LEU A 247 15.57 0.30 -3.25
N ALA A 248 16.34 0.80 -2.27
CA ALA A 248 16.27 2.19 -1.80
C ALA A 248 16.60 3.20 -2.91
N GLU A 249 17.64 2.92 -3.71
CA GLU A 249 18.07 3.76 -4.81
C GLU A 249 17.06 3.80 -5.96
N VAL A 250 16.49 2.65 -6.33
CA VAL A 250 15.39 2.56 -7.30
C VAL A 250 14.19 3.35 -6.79
N PHE A 251 13.83 3.20 -5.51
CA PHE A 251 12.71 3.92 -4.92
C PHE A 251 12.92 5.43 -5.00
N LEU A 252 14.09 5.92 -4.57
CA LEU A 252 14.43 7.34 -4.66
C LEU A 252 14.29 7.85 -6.09
N TYR A 253 14.92 7.16 -7.06
CA TYR A 253 14.91 7.57 -8.47
C TYR A 253 13.50 7.70 -9.03
N TRP A 254 12.64 6.71 -8.78
CA TRP A 254 11.29 6.70 -9.33
C TRP A 254 10.37 7.68 -8.63
N ASN A 255 10.60 8.03 -7.36
CA ASN A 255 9.65 8.76 -6.53
C ASN A 255 10.11 10.17 -6.11
N GLY A 256 11.32 10.59 -6.48
CA GLY A 256 11.90 11.90 -6.16
C GLY A 256 11.30 13.09 -6.92
N TYR A 257 10.00 13.08 -7.24
CA TYR A 257 9.30 14.18 -7.90
C TYR A 257 8.29 14.80 -6.95
N ALA A 258 8.49 16.07 -6.63
CA ALA A 258 7.65 16.81 -5.70
C ALA A 258 6.35 17.30 -6.35
N TYR A 259 5.28 17.36 -5.57
CA TYR A 259 3.95 17.84 -5.95
C TYR A 259 3.37 18.75 -4.86
N GLY A 260 2.44 19.63 -5.25
CA GLY A 260 1.79 20.56 -4.33
C GLY A 260 1.25 21.76 -5.09
N LYS A 261 0.80 22.79 -4.37
CA LYS A 261 0.30 24.01 -4.99
C LYS A 261 1.39 24.67 -5.84
N GLY A 262 1.12 24.82 -7.14
CA GLY A 262 2.06 25.38 -8.11
C GLY A 262 3.28 24.50 -8.40
N ILE A 263 3.29 23.24 -7.94
CA ILE A 263 4.38 22.27 -8.16
C ILE A 263 3.81 20.99 -8.77
N TRP A 264 4.24 20.66 -9.99
CA TRP A 264 3.77 19.50 -10.72
C TRP A 264 4.91 18.61 -11.19
N GLY A 265 5.38 17.72 -10.30
CA GLY A 265 6.44 16.75 -10.60
C GLY A 265 7.82 17.37 -10.77
N ARG A 266 8.16 18.35 -9.93
CA ARG A 266 9.51 18.95 -9.93
C ARG A 266 10.51 17.93 -9.41
N GLU A 267 11.58 17.71 -10.15
CA GLU A 267 12.67 16.81 -9.76
C GLU A 267 13.40 17.33 -8.50
N LYS A 268 13.35 16.53 -7.44
CA LYS A 268 13.77 16.89 -6.06
C LYS A 268 14.30 15.68 -5.30
N HIS A 269 15.09 14.83 -5.96
CA HIS A 269 15.57 13.57 -5.39
C HIS A 269 16.46 13.77 -4.16
N ARG A 270 17.34 14.77 -4.17
CA ARG A 270 18.23 15.06 -3.04
C ARG A 270 17.44 15.50 -1.83
N GLU A 271 16.47 16.39 -2.04
CA GLU A 271 15.58 16.88 -1.01
C GLU A 271 14.73 15.74 -0.45
N PHE A 272 14.17 14.89 -1.33
CA PHE A 272 13.42 13.71 -0.92
C PHE A 272 14.28 12.76 -0.08
N GLY A 273 15.48 12.42 -0.53
CA GLY A 273 16.39 11.55 0.20
C GLY A 273 16.78 12.10 1.57
N SER A 274 17.00 13.41 1.68
CA SER A 274 17.29 14.03 2.97
C SER A 274 16.04 14.11 3.88
N ILE A 275 14.82 14.25 3.34
CA ILE A 275 13.59 14.14 4.13
C ILE A 275 13.42 12.73 4.70
N LEU A 276 13.66 11.69 3.89
CA LEU A 276 13.56 10.29 4.33
C LEU A 276 14.48 9.96 5.52
N LYS A 277 15.57 10.70 5.74
CA LYS A 277 16.45 10.54 6.91
C LYS A 277 15.81 10.91 8.25
N SER A 278 14.76 11.72 8.22
CA SER A 278 14.01 12.15 9.42
C SER A 278 12.85 11.23 9.77
N VAL A 279 12.52 10.26 8.91
CA VAL A 279 11.36 9.37 9.08
C VAL A 279 11.59 8.42 10.24
N ASP A 280 10.68 8.43 11.21
CA ASP A 280 10.65 7.49 12.33
C ASP A 280 9.70 6.31 12.05
N VAL A 281 8.63 6.57 11.29
CA VAL A 281 7.55 5.61 11.02
C VAL A 281 7.20 5.63 9.54
N THR A 282 7.11 4.46 8.92
CA THR A 282 6.42 4.28 7.64
C THR A 282 5.02 3.70 7.87
N TYR A 283 4.03 4.21 7.14
CA TYR A 283 2.64 3.96 7.45
C TYR A 283 1.75 3.78 6.22
N ASN A 284 0.80 2.86 6.35
CA ASN A 284 -0.35 2.69 5.45
C ASN A 284 -1.54 2.15 6.26
N LYS A 285 -2.72 2.02 5.65
CA LYS A 285 -3.92 1.50 6.32
C LYS A 285 -4.81 0.63 5.43
N VAL A 286 -5.68 -0.13 6.06
CA VAL A 286 -6.76 -0.91 5.43
C VAL A 286 -8.13 -0.46 5.93
N VAL A 287 -9.12 -0.55 5.04
CA VAL A 287 -10.50 -0.07 5.27
C VAL A 287 -11.53 -1.20 5.17
N SER A 288 -11.16 -2.36 4.65
CA SER A 288 -12.05 -3.50 4.44
C SER A 288 -11.24 -4.79 4.24
N ASP A 289 -11.85 -5.95 4.52
CA ASP A 289 -11.31 -7.27 4.20
C ASP A 289 -11.61 -7.74 2.76
N GLU A 290 -12.32 -6.92 1.97
CA GLU A 290 -12.52 -7.14 0.53
C GLU A 290 -11.21 -7.04 -0.26
N TYR A 291 -10.23 -6.26 0.26
CA TYR A 291 -8.94 -6.06 -0.38
C TYR A 291 -7.84 -5.83 0.67
N ASP A 292 -6.69 -6.45 0.47
CA ASP A 292 -5.60 -6.49 1.47
C ASP A 292 -4.23 -6.11 0.88
N LEU A 293 -3.20 -6.03 1.74
CA LEU A 293 -1.84 -5.64 1.38
C LEU A 293 -1.12 -6.62 0.43
N PHE A 294 -1.65 -7.84 0.24
CA PHE A 294 -1.21 -8.76 -0.80
C PHE A 294 -2.12 -8.71 -2.03
N GLY A 295 -3.02 -7.74 -2.15
CA GLY A 295 -3.90 -7.56 -3.31
C GLY A 295 -3.19 -6.98 -4.55
N CYS A 296 -2.14 -6.17 -4.36
CA CYS A 296 -1.34 -5.58 -5.45
C CYS A 296 0.10 -5.32 -5.02
N CYS A 297 1.02 -5.45 -5.98
CA CYS A 297 2.44 -5.17 -5.79
C CYS A 297 2.77 -3.71 -5.44
N CYS A 298 1.86 -2.77 -5.74
CA CYS A 298 2.06 -1.36 -5.43
C CYS A 298 2.21 -1.09 -3.92
N TYR A 299 1.68 -1.98 -3.07
CA TYR A 299 1.79 -1.86 -1.62
C TYR A 299 3.23 -2.06 -1.15
N PHE A 300 3.82 -3.25 -1.33
CA PHE A 300 5.23 -3.46 -0.98
C PHE A 300 6.17 -2.60 -1.83
N GLY A 301 5.84 -2.37 -3.11
CA GLY A 301 6.65 -1.54 -3.99
C GLY A 301 6.75 -0.09 -3.51
N THR A 302 5.68 0.49 -2.98
CA THR A 302 5.68 1.88 -2.52
C THR A 302 5.92 2.01 -1.02
N HIS A 303 5.13 1.33 -0.18
CA HIS A 303 5.29 1.37 1.27
C HIS A 303 6.61 0.69 1.65
N GLY A 304 6.83 -0.55 1.21
CA GLY A 304 8.09 -1.24 1.49
C GLY A 304 9.30 -0.54 0.87
N GLY A 305 9.22 -0.11 -0.40
CA GLY A 305 10.30 0.67 -1.01
C GLY A 305 10.63 1.96 -0.24
N MET A 306 9.62 2.64 0.31
CA MET A 306 9.80 3.81 1.17
C MET A 306 10.45 3.43 2.51
N THR A 307 10.09 2.28 3.09
CA THR A 307 10.72 1.73 4.30
C THR A 307 12.20 1.44 4.06
N ALA A 308 12.54 0.68 3.01
CA ALA A 308 13.92 0.40 2.63
C ALA A 308 14.72 1.68 2.41
N ALA A 309 14.16 2.67 1.70
CA ALA A 309 14.83 3.95 1.49
C ALA A 309 15.04 4.75 2.78
N ALA A 310 14.02 4.85 3.64
CA ALA A 310 14.13 5.55 4.92
C ALA A 310 15.17 4.89 5.85
N ARG A 311 15.13 3.56 5.97
CA ARG A 311 16.06 2.76 6.78
C ARG A 311 17.49 2.89 6.28
N HIS A 312 17.70 2.67 4.97
CA HIS A 312 19.03 2.75 4.35
C HIS A 312 19.65 4.15 4.47
N LEU A 313 18.89 5.21 4.18
CA LEU A 313 19.42 6.58 4.15
C LEU A 313 19.64 7.16 5.55
N SER A 314 18.79 6.80 6.51
CA SER A 314 18.91 7.27 7.90
C SER A 314 19.95 6.49 8.69
N GLY A 315 20.18 5.21 8.35
CA GLY A 315 20.97 4.29 9.16
C GLY A 315 20.33 3.96 10.51
N LYS A 316 19.04 4.26 10.69
CA LYS A 316 18.27 4.04 11.91
C LYS A 316 17.25 2.93 11.70
N ASP A 317 16.80 2.35 12.81
CA ASP A 317 15.60 1.51 12.80
C ASP A 317 14.37 2.39 12.53
N VAL A 318 13.60 2.05 11.49
CA VAL A 318 12.39 2.78 11.08
C VAL A 318 11.21 1.86 11.29
N LYS A 319 10.25 2.27 12.13
CA LYS A 319 9.09 1.44 12.45
C LYS A 319 8.13 1.34 11.26
N THR A 320 7.48 0.19 11.15
CA THR A 320 6.48 -0.08 10.12
C THR A 320 5.12 -0.29 10.78
N TYR A 321 4.25 0.72 10.69
CA TYR A 321 2.92 0.65 11.30
C TYR A 321 1.82 0.52 10.24
N TYR A 322 0.72 -0.08 10.64
CA TYR A 322 -0.42 -0.34 9.76
C TYR A 322 -1.74 -0.03 10.48
N GLY A 323 -2.54 0.85 9.89
CA GLY A 323 -3.85 1.24 10.43
C GLY A 323 -4.97 0.30 10.00
N ASP A 324 -5.93 0.09 10.90
CA ASP A 324 -7.16 -0.65 10.67
C ASP A 324 -8.37 0.26 10.87
N THR A 325 -9.17 0.39 9.82
CA THR A 325 -10.42 1.17 9.79
C THR A 325 -11.58 0.37 9.22
N ARG A 326 -11.50 -0.96 9.24
CA ARG A 326 -12.60 -1.85 8.84
C ARG A 326 -13.88 -1.49 9.61
N GLU A 327 -13.73 -1.18 10.90
CA GLU A 327 -14.77 -0.64 11.77
C GLU A 327 -14.43 0.81 12.15
N GLY A 328 -15.12 1.80 11.58
CA GLY A 328 -14.81 3.22 11.83
C GLY A 328 -14.98 3.67 13.30
N GLU A 329 -15.72 2.90 14.11
CA GLU A 329 -15.84 3.16 15.55
C GLU A 329 -14.64 2.60 16.34
N HIS A 330 -14.04 1.50 15.88
CA HIS A 330 -12.92 0.77 16.49
C HIS A 330 -11.68 0.86 15.60
N VAL A 331 -10.99 1.99 15.69
CA VAL A 331 -9.75 2.23 14.96
C VAL A 331 -8.57 1.65 15.74
N GLU A 332 -7.68 0.97 15.03
CA GLU A 332 -6.45 0.42 15.61
C GLU A 332 -5.23 0.74 14.74
N VAL A 333 -4.05 0.81 15.36
CA VAL A 333 -2.76 0.83 14.65
C VAL A 333 -1.89 -0.28 15.24
N ARG A 334 -1.39 -1.15 14.37
CA ARG A 334 -0.57 -2.32 14.71
C ARG A 334 0.75 -2.31 13.94
N ASP A 335 1.65 -3.23 14.26
CA ASP A 335 2.85 -3.42 13.44
C ASP A 335 2.47 -4.01 12.08
N LEU A 336 3.23 -3.67 11.04
CA LEU A 336 3.03 -4.24 9.71
C LEU A 336 3.12 -5.77 9.74
N ALA A 337 4.08 -6.31 10.49
CA ALA A 337 4.24 -7.75 10.69
C ALA A 337 2.96 -8.42 11.24
N ASP A 338 2.23 -7.76 12.14
CA ASP A 338 0.98 -8.30 12.67
C ASP A 338 -0.12 -8.36 11.61
N GLU A 339 -0.23 -7.35 10.75
CA GLU A 339 -1.17 -7.38 9.64
C GLU A 339 -0.78 -8.44 8.59
N ILE A 340 0.51 -8.59 8.29
CA ILE A 340 1.04 -9.66 7.43
C ILE A 340 0.62 -11.03 7.98
N ARG A 341 0.91 -11.31 9.25
CA ARG A 341 0.51 -12.56 9.94
C ARG A 341 -1.00 -12.78 9.85
N ARG A 342 -1.79 -11.74 10.10
CA ARG A 342 -3.26 -11.82 10.07
C ARG A 342 -3.77 -12.14 8.67
N VAL A 343 -3.31 -11.44 7.64
CA VAL A 343 -3.78 -11.66 6.25
C VAL A 343 -3.33 -13.03 5.74
N VAL A 344 -2.10 -13.46 6.03
CA VAL A 344 -1.62 -14.80 5.67
C VAL A 344 -2.52 -15.88 6.29
N ARG A 345 -2.81 -15.82 7.59
CA ARG A 345 -3.66 -16.81 8.28
C ARG A 345 -5.12 -16.79 7.84
N THR A 346 -5.67 -15.61 7.53
CA THR A 346 -7.10 -15.47 7.18
C THR A 346 -7.39 -15.69 5.70
N ARG A 347 -6.35 -15.60 4.84
CA ARG A 347 -6.43 -15.78 3.39
C ARG A 347 -5.44 -16.83 2.90
N LEU A 348 -4.18 -16.44 2.68
CA LEU A 348 -3.23 -17.23 1.88
C LEU A 348 -3.06 -18.69 2.36
N LEU A 349 -2.99 -18.89 3.68
CA LEU A 349 -2.84 -20.22 4.31
C LEU A 349 -4.16 -20.74 4.91
N ASN A 350 -5.28 -20.07 4.65
CA ASN A 350 -6.59 -20.53 5.11
C ASN A 350 -7.13 -21.62 4.16
N PRO A 351 -7.37 -22.86 4.63
CA PRO A 351 -7.88 -23.92 3.77
C PRO A 351 -9.18 -23.55 3.04
N ARG A 352 -10.09 -22.80 3.68
CA ARG A 352 -11.34 -22.38 3.02
C ARG A 352 -11.11 -21.41 1.87
N TRP A 353 -10.09 -20.55 1.99
CA TRP A 353 -9.73 -19.63 0.93
C TRP A 353 -9.00 -20.35 -0.21
N ILE A 354 -8.10 -21.27 0.12
CA ILE A 354 -7.41 -22.13 -0.86
C ILE A 354 -8.42 -22.95 -1.67
N GLU A 355 -9.33 -23.67 -1.00
CA GLU A 355 -10.43 -24.39 -1.65
C GLU A 355 -11.36 -23.45 -2.43
N GLY A 356 -11.48 -22.21 -1.96
CA GLY A 356 -12.10 -21.11 -2.68
C GLY A 356 -11.48 -20.89 -4.06
N MET A 357 -10.17 -20.72 -4.09
CA MET A 357 -9.38 -20.46 -5.29
C MET A 357 -9.32 -21.67 -6.22
N LYS A 358 -9.20 -22.89 -5.68
CA LYS A 358 -9.14 -24.12 -6.49
C LYS A 358 -10.34 -24.29 -7.42
N ARG A 359 -11.53 -23.84 -7.01
CA ARG A 359 -12.74 -23.85 -7.87
C ARG A 359 -12.62 -23.01 -9.15
N HIS A 360 -11.60 -22.16 -9.25
CA HIS A 360 -11.35 -21.29 -10.39
C HIS A 360 -10.13 -21.71 -11.23
N GLY A 361 -9.62 -22.94 -11.04
CA GLY A 361 -8.58 -23.55 -11.89
C GLY A 361 -7.37 -22.65 -12.14
N TYR A 362 -7.04 -22.40 -13.41
CA TYR A 362 -5.88 -21.60 -13.83
C TYR A 362 -5.81 -20.23 -13.13
N LYS A 363 -6.95 -19.52 -13.03
CA LYS A 363 -7.00 -18.19 -12.42
C LYS A 363 -6.79 -18.25 -10.90
N GLY A 364 -7.36 -19.26 -10.25
CA GLY A 364 -7.16 -19.50 -8.81
C GLY A 364 -5.70 -19.77 -8.47
N ALA A 365 -5.06 -20.67 -9.22
CA ALA A 365 -3.63 -20.95 -9.08
C ALA A 365 -2.77 -19.71 -9.30
N GLY A 366 -3.07 -18.92 -10.34
CA GLY A 366 -2.37 -17.67 -10.62
C GLY A 366 -2.53 -16.60 -9.54
N ASP A 367 -3.69 -16.51 -8.88
CA ASP A 367 -3.91 -15.57 -7.77
C ASP A 367 -3.18 -15.97 -6.49
N ILE A 368 -3.08 -17.28 -6.22
CA ILE A 368 -2.28 -17.82 -5.11
C ILE A 368 -0.81 -17.45 -5.33
N SER A 369 -0.25 -17.79 -6.50
CA SER A 369 1.15 -17.48 -6.84
C SER A 369 1.46 -15.99 -6.75
N LYS A 370 0.59 -15.12 -7.30
CA LYS A 370 0.73 -13.65 -7.16
C LYS A 370 0.75 -13.17 -5.71
N ARG A 371 -0.06 -13.76 -4.82
CA ARG A 371 -0.06 -13.41 -3.39
C ARG A 371 1.23 -13.85 -2.71
N ILE A 372 1.75 -15.04 -3.02
CA ILE A 372 3.04 -15.53 -2.50
C ILE A 372 4.19 -14.63 -2.97
N GLY A 373 4.22 -14.26 -4.26
CA GLY A 373 5.21 -13.31 -4.78
C GLY A 373 5.15 -11.93 -4.11
N ARG A 374 3.98 -11.55 -3.56
CA ARG A 374 3.84 -10.32 -2.76
C ARG A 374 4.29 -10.49 -1.31
N VAL A 375 4.18 -11.69 -0.73
CA VAL A 375 4.82 -12.02 0.55
C VAL A 375 6.34 -11.85 0.41
N TYR A 376 6.92 -12.45 -0.64
CA TYR A 376 8.34 -12.25 -0.98
C TYR A 376 8.69 -10.76 -1.15
N GLY A 377 7.88 -10.00 -1.88
CA GLY A 377 8.13 -8.57 -2.08
C GLY A 377 8.06 -7.73 -0.80
N TRP A 378 7.18 -8.08 0.14
CA TRP A 378 7.15 -7.45 1.46
C TRP A 378 8.41 -7.78 2.26
N GLU A 379 8.85 -9.03 2.25
CA GLU A 379 10.08 -9.41 2.94
C GLU A 379 11.29 -8.68 2.38
N ALA A 380 11.46 -8.71 1.06
CA ALA A 380 12.55 -8.04 0.35
C ALA A 380 12.66 -6.52 0.64
N THR A 381 11.54 -5.88 0.98
CA THR A 381 11.47 -4.41 1.14
C THR A 381 11.31 -3.94 2.58
N THR A 382 10.88 -4.80 3.50
CA THR A 382 10.61 -4.41 4.88
C THR A 382 11.28 -5.30 5.92
N GLN A 383 11.55 -6.57 5.60
CA GLN A 383 12.02 -7.58 6.56
C GLN A 383 11.04 -7.82 7.72
N GLU A 384 9.74 -7.78 7.43
CA GLU A 384 8.63 -7.88 8.40
C GLU A 384 7.82 -9.18 8.24
N VAL A 385 8.28 -10.12 7.41
CA VAL A 385 7.63 -11.43 7.20
C VAL A 385 8.36 -12.48 8.02
N ASP A 386 7.64 -13.17 8.90
CA ASP A 386 8.26 -14.23 9.71
C ASP A 386 8.67 -15.45 8.86
N ASP A 387 9.79 -16.09 9.22
CA ASP A 387 10.28 -17.32 8.58
C ASP A 387 9.21 -18.42 8.48
N TRP A 388 8.37 -18.60 9.50
CA TRP A 388 7.34 -19.65 9.51
C TRP A 388 6.32 -19.46 8.37
N ILE A 389 6.12 -18.23 7.90
CA ILE A 389 5.18 -17.95 6.79
C ILE A 389 5.71 -18.60 5.51
N PHE A 390 7.01 -18.48 5.23
CA PHE A 390 7.63 -19.12 4.07
C PHE A 390 7.68 -20.65 4.22
N ASP A 391 8.00 -21.16 5.40
CA ASP A 391 7.94 -22.60 5.69
C ASP A 391 6.54 -23.17 5.40
N GLU A 392 5.49 -22.52 5.90
CA GLU A 392 4.12 -22.98 5.70
C GLU A 392 3.63 -22.80 4.27
N ILE A 393 4.09 -21.78 3.54
CA ILE A 393 3.82 -21.65 2.10
C ILE A 393 4.43 -22.84 1.36
N ALA A 394 5.69 -23.19 1.64
CA ALA A 394 6.35 -24.33 1.02
C ALA A 394 5.62 -25.64 1.34
N ARG A 395 5.34 -25.91 2.63
CA ARG A 395 4.59 -27.12 3.03
C ARG A 395 3.21 -27.18 2.39
N THR A 396 2.50 -26.06 2.34
CA THR A 396 1.14 -25.99 1.81
C THR A 396 1.09 -26.17 0.31
N PHE A 397 1.94 -25.50 -0.47
CA PHE A 397 1.78 -25.46 -1.93
C PHE A 397 2.75 -26.35 -2.70
N LEU A 398 3.86 -26.73 -2.09
CA LEU A 398 4.93 -27.49 -2.75
C LEU A 398 5.06 -28.93 -2.21
N VAL A 399 4.83 -29.14 -0.91
CA VAL A 399 4.91 -30.48 -0.29
C VAL A 399 3.56 -31.21 -0.30
N ASN A 400 2.47 -30.48 -0.09
CA ASN A 400 1.15 -31.10 -0.10
C ASN A 400 0.79 -31.60 -1.51
N GLU A 401 0.72 -32.92 -1.66
CA GLU A 401 0.42 -33.61 -2.92
C GLU A 401 -0.88 -33.16 -3.61
N GLU A 402 -1.91 -32.81 -2.85
CA GLU A 402 -3.18 -32.37 -3.42
C GLU A 402 -3.04 -30.98 -4.06
N ASN A 403 -2.35 -30.06 -3.37
CA ASN A 403 -2.07 -28.75 -3.92
C ASN A 403 -1.09 -28.84 -5.10
N LYS A 404 -0.03 -29.66 -5.00
CA LYS A 404 0.92 -29.87 -6.10
C LYS A 404 0.21 -30.33 -7.37
N LYS A 405 -0.63 -31.36 -7.27
CA LYS A 405 -1.44 -31.86 -8.40
C LYS A 405 -2.39 -30.81 -8.96
N PHE A 406 -3.05 -30.04 -8.10
CA PHE A 406 -3.91 -28.94 -8.55
C PHE A 406 -3.15 -27.95 -9.43
N PHE A 407 -1.95 -27.54 -9.02
CA PHE A 407 -1.12 -26.64 -9.82
C PHE A 407 -0.60 -27.30 -11.09
N GLU A 408 -0.12 -28.55 -11.03
CA GLU A 408 0.34 -29.31 -12.21
C GLU A 408 -0.73 -29.39 -13.31
N GLU A 409 -1.97 -29.67 -12.91
CA GLU A 409 -3.11 -29.78 -13.82
C GLU A 409 -3.58 -28.42 -14.36
N HIS A 410 -3.63 -27.39 -13.51
CA HIS A 410 -4.32 -26.15 -13.85
C HIS A 410 -3.39 -25.00 -14.23
N ASN A 411 -2.22 -24.87 -13.60
CA ASN A 411 -1.25 -23.79 -13.88
C ASN A 411 0.16 -24.11 -13.33
N PRO A 412 0.94 -24.94 -14.03
CA PRO A 412 2.28 -25.35 -13.58
C PRO A 412 3.29 -24.19 -13.53
N TRP A 413 3.09 -23.15 -14.33
CA TRP A 413 3.90 -21.93 -14.29
C TRP A 413 3.73 -21.14 -12.99
N ALA A 414 2.54 -21.21 -12.40
CA ALA A 414 2.30 -20.60 -11.10
C ALA A 414 3.04 -21.35 -9.97
N LEU A 415 3.19 -22.67 -10.09
CA LEU A 415 3.97 -23.50 -9.15
C LEU A 415 5.46 -23.22 -9.27
N GLU A 416 5.95 -23.14 -10.51
CA GLU A 416 7.33 -22.79 -10.82
C GLU A 416 7.70 -21.42 -10.23
N GLU A 417 6.87 -20.40 -10.46
CA GLU A 417 7.07 -19.06 -9.89
C GLU A 417 7.12 -19.09 -8.35
N ILE A 418 6.26 -19.89 -7.70
CA ILE A 418 6.29 -20.05 -6.24
C ILE A 418 7.64 -20.65 -5.80
N GLY A 419 8.06 -21.75 -6.43
CA GLY A 419 9.33 -22.40 -6.14
C GLY A 419 10.51 -21.45 -6.32
N ARG A 420 10.59 -20.78 -7.49
CA ARG A 420 11.65 -19.81 -7.80
C ARG A 420 11.71 -18.66 -6.79
N ARG A 421 10.58 -18.07 -6.39
CA ARG A 421 10.57 -16.99 -5.38
C ARG A 421 10.99 -17.46 -3.99
N LEU A 422 10.65 -18.69 -3.60
CA LEU A 422 11.08 -19.26 -2.31
C LEU A 422 12.57 -19.58 -2.29
N ILE A 423 13.10 -20.12 -3.39
CA ILE A 423 14.54 -20.38 -3.54
C ILE A 423 15.31 -19.06 -3.52
N GLU A 424 14.84 -18.05 -4.26
CA GLU A 424 15.45 -16.72 -4.24
C GLU A 424 15.40 -16.08 -2.83
N ALA A 425 14.32 -16.25 -2.08
CA ALA A 425 14.24 -15.78 -0.69
C ALA A 425 15.30 -16.44 0.19
N TRP A 426 15.48 -17.75 0.04
CA TRP A 426 16.49 -18.51 0.78
C TRP A 426 17.92 -18.10 0.39
N GLU A 427 18.24 -18.04 -0.90
CA GLU A 427 19.57 -17.68 -1.39
C GLU A 427 19.99 -16.26 -1.01
N ARG A 428 19.02 -15.32 -0.97
CA ARG A 428 19.25 -13.94 -0.52
C ARG A 428 19.32 -13.81 1.01
N GLY A 429 19.07 -14.87 1.76
CA GLY A 429 19.03 -14.84 3.22
C GLY A 429 17.85 -14.07 3.82
N LEU A 430 16.81 -13.81 3.00
CA LEU A 430 15.54 -13.21 3.45
C LEU A 430 14.72 -14.16 4.30
N TRP A 431 14.96 -15.46 4.17
CA TRP A 431 14.27 -16.50 4.91
C TRP A 431 15.25 -17.59 5.31
N LYS A 432 15.11 -18.09 6.54
CA LYS A 432 15.84 -19.26 7.05
C LYS A 432 14.91 -20.48 7.07
N PRO A 433 14.90 -21.30 6.00
CA PRO A 433 14.03 -22.46 5.92
C PRO A 433 14.30 -23.47 7.04
N ALA A 434 13.22 -24.09 7.53
CA ALA A 434 13.32 -25.28 8.36
C ALA A 434 13.99 -26.45 7.59
N GLU A 435 14.62 -27.38 8.29
CA GLU A 435 15.40 -28.47 7.65
C GLU A 435 14.54 -29.33 6.72
N ASP A 436 13.30 -29.63 7.10
CA ASP A 436 12.35 -30.37 6.25
C ASP A 436 12.01 -29.63 4.96
N VAL A 437 11.96 -28.29 5.02
CA VAL A 437 11.66 -27.45 3.85
C VAL A 437 12.88 -27.29 2.95
N LYS A 438 14.09 -27.25 3.51
CA LYS A 438 15.34 -27.14 2.73
C LYS A 438 15.53 -28.29 1.75
N GLU A 439 15.23 -29.51 2.16
CA GLU A 439 15.34 -30.69 1.30
C GLU A 439 14.39 -30.58 0.11
N VAL A 440 13.13 -30.21 0.40
CA VAL A 440 12.09 -29.97 -0.61
C VAL A 440 12.48 -28.89 -1.61
N LEU A 441 13.04 -27.76 -1.18
CA LEU A 441 13.44 -26.68 -2.11
C LEU A 441 14.51 -27.13 -3.12
N LYS A 442 15.44 -28.00 -2.70
CA LYS A 442 16.48 -28.54 -3.59
C LYS A 442 15.88 -29.50 -4.62
N GLU A 443 14.94 -30.35 -4.21
CA GLU A 443 14.23 -31.25 -5.11
C GLU A 443 13.42 -30.46 -6.14
N ILE A 444 12.72 -29.42 -5.68
CA ILE A 444 11.89 -28.57 -6.53
C ILE A 444 12.72 -27.76 -7.53
N TYR A 445 13.91 -27.29 -7.13
CA TYR A 445 14.83 -26.67 -8.07
C TYR A 445 15.12 -27.59 -9.26
N LEU A 446 15.42 -28.87 -8.99
CA LEU A 446 15.71 -29.87 -10.03
C LEU A 446 14.46 -30.21 -10.86
N GLU A 447 13.29 -30.34 -10.22
CA GLU A 447 12.03 -30.60 -10.91
C GLU A 447 11.63 -29.44 -11.84
N ILE A 448 11.80 -28.19 -11.38
CA ILE A 448 11.52 -26.98 -12.18
C ILE A 448 12.42 -26.92 -13.41
N GLU A 449 13.74 -27.13 -13.25
CA GLU A 449 14.68 -27.17 -14.37
C GLU A 449 14.29 -28.25 -15.38
N GLY A 450 13.98 -29.47 -14.90
CA GLY A 450 13.52 -30.55 -15.77
C GLY A 450 12.21 -30.24 -16.51
N TRP A 451 11.24 -29.61 -15.84
CA TRP A 451 9.98 -29.21 -16.48
C TRP A 451 10.15 -28.11 -17.52
N LEU A 452 11.02 -27.15 -17.25
CA LEU A 452 11.35 -26.09 -18.19
C LEU A 452 12.00 -26.70 -19.43
N GLU A 453 13.01 -27.56 -19.26
CA GLU A 453 13.65 -28.27 -20.37
C GLU A 453 12.66 -29.11 -21.21
N ASP A 454 11.79 -29.90 -20.56
CA ASP A 454 10.85 -30.80 -21.23
C ASP A 454 9.70 -30.07 -21.95
N ARG A 455 9.18 -28.97 -21.35
CA ARG A 455 8.02 -28.23 -21.90
C ARG A 455 8.43 -27.14 -22.89
N MET A 456 9.69 -26.71 -22.91
CA MET A 456 10.16 -25.60 -23.75
C MET A 456 10.45 -25.99 -25.20
N GLY A 457 10.67 -27.27 -25.53
CA GLY A 457 10.86 -27.70 -26.92
C GLY A 457 11.82 -26.79 -27.73
N GLU A 458 11.39 -26.29 -28.89
CA GLU A 458 12.18 -25.42 -29.81
C GLU A 458 11.96 -23.90 -29.61
N VAL A 459 11.61 -23.40 -28.42
CA VAL A 459 11.44 -21.94 -28.22
C VAL A 459 12.80 -21.26 -28.06
N SER A 460 13.26 -20.53 -29.10
CA SER A 460 14.52 -19.77 -29.07
C SER A 460 14.32 -18.32 -28.56
N GLY A 461 14.78 -18.03 -27.34
CA GLY A 461 14.84 -16.67 -26.75
C GLY A 461 15.73 -16.64 -25.50
N GLU A 462 16.14 -15.45 -25.04
CA GLU A 462 16.84 -15.29 -23.76
C GLU A 462 15.86 -15.55 -22.61
N PHE A 463 16.07 -16.64 -21.88
CA PHE A 463 15.26 -17.03 -20.72
C PHE A 463 16.13 -17.03 -19.47
N GLN A 464 15.58 -16.54 -18.38
CA GLN A 464 16.20 -16.64 -17.06
C GLN A 464 15.78 -17.99 -16.46
N GLY A 465 16.71 -18.94 -16.39
CA GLY A 465 16.52 -20.25 -15.76
C GLY A 465 16.32 -20.17 -14.23
N GLY A 466 16.62 -21.24 -13.50
CA GLY A 466 16.68 -21.20 -12.04
C GLY A 466 17.75 -20.24 -11.48
N SER A 467 18.68 -19.78 -12.33
CA SER A 467 19.67 -18.77 -11.99
C SER A 467 19.05 -17.38 -11.81
N VAL A 468 19.37 -16.73 -10.69
CA VAL A 468 19.05 -15.31 -10.47
C VAL A 468 20.14 -14.45 -11.14
N ASP A 469 19.91 -14.05 -12.40
CA ASP A 469 20.81 -13.14 -13.10
C ASP A 469 20.62 -11.71 -12.57
N VAL A 470 21.53 -11.28 -11.69
CA VAL A 470 21.44 -9.98 -11.05
C VAL A 470 22.10 -8.91 -11.92
N VAL A 471 21.30 -7.95 -12.41
CA VAL A 471 21.80 -6.76 -13.11
C VAL A 471 21.59 -5.53 -12.24
N THR A 472 22.68 -4.83 -11.94
CA THR A 472 22.74 -3.66 -11.04
C THR A 472 23.26 -2.42 -11.74
N LYS A 473 23.24 -1.26 -11.04
CA LYS A 473 23.87 -0.02 -11.54
C LYS A 473 25.36 -0.18 -11.82
N GLU A 474 26.03 -1.14 -11.19
CA GLU A 474 27.47 -1.37 -11.41
C GLU A 474 27.71 -1.98 -12.79
N GLU A 475 26.75 -2.75 -13.30
CA GLU A 475 26.77 -3.40 -14.61
C GLU A 475 26.06 -2.57 -15.71
N VAL A 476 25.22 -1.58 -15.34
CA VAL A 476 24.49 -0.72 -16.29
C VAL A 476 24.97 0.73 -16.22
N GLU A 477 25.81 1.14 -17.19
CA GLU A 477 26.47 2.45 -17.21
C GLU A 477 25.49 3.65 -17.15
N PHE A 478 24.35 3.55 -17.83
CA PHE A 478 23.30 4.57 -17.75
C PHE A 478 22.74 4.73 -16.34
N TRP A 479 22.46 3.60 -15.66
CA TRP A 479 21.94 3.60 -14.29
C TRP A 479 22.98 4.15 -13.32
N LYS A 480 24.25 3.75 -13.45
CA LYS A 480 25.37 4.29 -12.67
C LYS A 480 25.42 5.81 -12.72
N LYS A 481 25.41 6.37 -13.93
CA LYS A 481 25.48 7.82 -14.16
C LYS A 481 24.28 8.54 -13.53
N LYS A 482 23.07 7.97 -13.68
CA LYS A 482 21.87 8.54 -13.07
C LYS A 482 21.89 8.51 -11.54
N MET A 483 22.39 7.44 -10.92
CA MET A 483 22.49 7.38 -9.47
C MET A 483 23.52 8.36 -8.90
N GLN A 484 24.62 8.65 -9.61
CA GLN A 484 25.57 9.68 -9.21
C GLN A 484 24.96 11.09 -9.21
N GLU A 485 24.10 11.39 -10.19
CA GLU A 485 23.37 12.67 -10.24
C GLU A 485 22.42 12.81 -9.03
N VAL A 486 21.69 11.74 -8.72
CA VAL A 486 20.64 11.64 -7.69
C VAL A 486 21.20 11.67 -6.27
N LEU A 487 22.22 10.88 -5.97
CA LEU A 487 22.78 10.74 -4.62
C LEU A 487 23.85 11.80 -4.31
N GLY A 488 24.30 12.55 -5.33
CA GLY A 488 25.51 13.35 -5.26
C GLY A 488 26.76 12.49 -5.48
N ALA A 489 27.80 13.07 -6.08
CA ALA A 489 29.11 12.43 -6.09
C ALA A 489 29.56 12.26 -4.64
N GLN A 490 29.78 11.01 -4.21
CA GLN A 490 30.50 10.73 -2.97
C GLN A 490 31.94 11.21 -3.08
#